data_AF-A0A958S748-F1
#
_entry.id   AF-A0A958S748-F1
#
_cell.length_a   1.000
_cell.length_b   1.000
_cell.length_c   1.000
_cell.angle_alpha   90.00
_cell.angle_beta   90.00
_cell.angle_gamma   90.00
#
_symmetry.space_group_name_H-M   'P 1'
#
loop_
_entity.id
_entity.type
_entity.pdbx_description
1 polymer ?
#
loop_
_entity_poly.entity_id
_entity_poly.type
_entity_poly.pdbx_seq_one_letter_code
_entity_poly.pdbx_strand_id
1 'polypeptide(L)'
;MKGVSKVYPPNRYVLKDIYLSYFYGAKIGVLGLNGAGKSSLLKIMAGEDQDFLGEAFPARDFKLGYLKQEPELDETKTVKENIMEGLGDLNNWLQEFNDISTELCDENLSPEKMEKLIERQGSIQEKIEAADGWEIDQKLDQ
;
A
#
# COMPACT_ATOMS: atom_id res chain seq x y z
N MET A 1 6.43 -20.62 -3.42
CA MET A 1 7.78 -20.56 -4.02
C MET A 1 8.26 -21.97 -4.31
N LYS A 2 8.76 -22.23 -5.52
CA LYS A 2 9.24 -23.54 -5.96
C LYS A 2 10.65 -23.39 -6.54
N GLY A 3 11.64 -23.99 -5.89
CA GLY A 3 13.01 -24.04 -6.37
C GLY A 3 13.69 -22.68 -6.54
N VAL A 4 13.34 -21.71 -5.68
CA VAL A 4 13.83 -20.33 -5.85
C VAL A 4 15.30 -20.22 -5.48
N SER A 5 16.12 -19.74 -6.41
CA SER A 5 17.54 -19.45 -6.19
C SER A 5 17.88 -18.02 -6.63
N LYS A 6 18.70 -17.33 -5.84
CA LYS A 6 19.21 -15.98 -6.14
C LYS A 6 20.72 -15.99 -6.13
N VAL A 7 21.30 -15.55 -7.24
CA VAL A 7 22.74 -15.43 -7.44
C VAL A 7 23.07 -13.96 -7.64
N TYR A 8 24.06 -13.45 -6.91
CA TYR A 8 24.63 -12.14 -7.20
C TYR A 8 26.00 -12.29 -7.88
N PRO A 9 26.41 -11.35 -8.74
CA PRO A 9 27.74 -11.34 -9.32
C PRO A 9 28.85 -11.38 -8.25
N PRO A 10 30.00 -12.01 -8.53
CA PRO A 10 30.34 -12.70 -9.78
C PRO A 10 29.74 -14.11 -9.93
N ASN A 11 29.33 -14.79 -8.84
CA ASN A 11 28.63 -16.09 -8.85
C ASN A 11 28.28 -16.56 -7.40
N ARG A 12 27.79 -15.66 -6.55
CA ARG A 12 27.49 -15.99 -5.15
C ARG A 12 26.01 -16.32 -5.00
N TYR A 13 25.71 -17.58 -4.68
CA TYR A 13 24.37 -17.97 -4.22
C TYR A 13 24.09 -17.33 -2.87
N VAL A 14 23.05 -16.51 -2.83
CA VAL A 14 22.49 -15.93 -1.60
C VAL A 14 21.24 -16.67 -1.17
N LEU A 15 20.48 -17.20 -2.14
CA LEU A 15 19.41 -18.18 -1.91
C LEU A 15 19.65 -19.36 -2.86
N LYS A 16 19.40 -20.58 -2.37
CA LYS A 16 19.56 -21.79 -3.17
C LYS A 16 18.42 -22.77 -2.89
N ASP A 17 17.72 -23.16 -3.95
CA ASP A 17 16.68 -24.18 -3.98
C ASP A 17 15.61 -24.00 -2.88
N ILE A 18 15.10 -22.78 -2.72
CA ILE A 18 14.10 -22.44 -1.71
C ILE A 18 12.71 -22.93 -2.15
N TYR A 19 12.11 -23.79 -1.33
CA TYR A 19 10.71 -24.24 -1.43
C TYR A 19 9.96 -23.77 -0.19
N LEU A 20 9.01 -22.87 -0.38
CA LEU A 20 8.22 -22.29 0.70
C LEU A 20 6.77 -22.12 0.26
N SER A 21 5.86 -22.46 1.16
CA SER A 21 4.42 -22.28 1.04
C SER A 21 3.91 -21.64 2.32
N TYR A 22 3.07 -20.63 2.16
CA TYR A 22 2.51 -19.86 3.26
C TYR A 22 1.02 -20.13 3.38
N PHE A 23 0.55 -20.37 4.60
CA PHE A 23 -0.86 -20.49 4.91
C PHE A 23 -1.44 -19.14 5.34
N TYR A 24 -2.69 -18.89 4.99
CA TYR A 24 -3.39 -17.69 5.42
C TYR A 24 -3.43 -17.60 6.95
N GLY A 25 -3.12 -16.42 7.50
CA GLY A 25 -3.06 -16.17 8.95
C GLY A 25 -1.75 -16.59 9.64
N ALA A 26 -0.81 -17.22 8.94
CA ALA A 26 0.48 -17.59 9.53
C ALA A 26 1.33 -16.33 9.83
N LYS A 27 1.88 -16.27 11.05
CA LYS A 27 2.88 -15.26 11.45
C LYS A 27 4.25 -15.90 11.41
N ILE A 28 5.12 -15.44 10.53
CA ILE A 28 6.42 -16.11 10.25
C ILE A 28 7.55 -15.12 10.41
N GLY A 29 8.51 -15.46 11.26
CA GLY A 29 9.78 -14.75 11.40
C GLY A 29 10.86 -15.38 10.53
N VAL A 30 11.53 -14.57 9.72
CA VAL A 30 12.69 -15.00 8.92
C VAL A 30 13.98 -14.64 9.68
N LEU A 31 14.72 -15.65 10.12
CA LEU A 31 15.94 -15.50 10.92
C LEU A 31 17.18 -15.95 10.15
N GLY A 32 18.35 -15.47 10.56
CA GLY A 32 19.63 -15.82 9.96
C GLY A 32 20.67 -14.71 10.11
N LEU A 33 21.93 -15.03 9.82
CA LEU A 33 23.03 -14.06 9.88
C LEU A 33 22.89 -12.97 8.81
N ASN A 34 23.67 -11.90 8.93
CA ASN A 34 23.77 -10.89 7.88
C ASN A 34 24.36 -11.51 6.60
N GLY A 35 23.75 -11.20 5.46
CA GLY A 35 24.10 -11.83 4.18
C GLY A 35 23.51 -13.22 3.95
N ALA A 36 22.69 -13.76 4.86
CA ALA A 36 22.00 -15.05 4.67
C ALA A 36 20.83 -15.01 3.67
N GLY A 37 20.59 -13.86 3.01
CA GLY A 37 19.55 -13.73 1.99
C GLY A 37 18.16 -13.35 2.48
N LYS A 38 17.99 -12.99 3.76
CA LYS A 38 16.68 -12.59 4.33
C LYS A 38 16.01 -11.46 3.53
N SER A 39 16.74 -10.37 3.29
CA SER A 39 16.20 -9.24 2.52
C SER A 39 15.94 -9.62 1.06
N SER A 40 16.80 -10.45 0.44
CA SER A 40 16.57 -10.95 -0.92
C SER A 40 15.30 -11.81 -1.00
N LEU A 41 15.06 -12.66 -0.01
CA LEU A 41 13.85 -13.49 0.07
C LEU A 41 12.60 -12.61 0.15
N LEU A 42 12.60 -11.62 1.03
CA LEU A 42 11.46 -10.71 1.19
C LEU A 42 11.22 -9.85 -0.07
N LYS A 43 12.27 -9.36 -0.72
CA LYS A 43 12.17 -8.61 -1.99
C LYS A 43 11.58 -9.46 -3.12
N ILE A 44 11.98 -10.73 -3.23
CA ILE A 44 11.39 -11.66 -4.21
C ILE A 44 9.92 -11.89 -3.90
N MET A 45 9.57 -12.13 -2.63
CA MET A 45 8.17 -12.30 -2.21
C MET A 45 7.32 -11.05 -2.43
N ALA A 46 7.93 -9.87 -2.28
CA ALA A 46 7.29 -8.58 -2.53
C ALA A 46 7.17 -8.25 -4.04
N GLY A 47 7.79 -9.02 -4.93
CA GLY A 47 7.83 -8.76 -6.37
C GLY A 47 8.80 -7.64 -6.79
N GLU A 48 9.58 -7.07 -5.87
CA GLU A 48 10.59 -6.05 -6.17
C GLU A 48 11.82 -6.61 -6.90
N ASP A 49 12.21 -7.84 -6.59
CA ASP A 49 13.33 -8.53 -7.22
C ASP A 49 12.82 -9.72 -8.03
N GLN A 50 12.80 -9.57 -9.35
CA GLN A 50 12.33 -10.59 -10.31
C GLN A 50 13.47 -11.38 -10.96
N ASP A 51 14.73 -11.01 -10.67
CA ASP A 51 15.91 -11.66 -11.22
C ASP A 51 16.30 -12.86 -10.35
N PHE A 52 15.54 -13.93 -10.43
CA PHE A 52 15.79 -15.17 -9.70
C PHE A 52 15.49 -16.39 -10.56
N LEU A 53 16.04 -17.54 -10.20
CA LEU A 53 15.73 -18.83 -10.81
C LEU A 53 14.56 -19.49 -10.07
N GLY A 54 13.73 -20.26 -10.77
CA GLY A 54 12.58 -20.96 -10.20
C GLY A 54 11.27 -20.15 -10.29
N GLU A 55 10.31 -20.44 -9.41
CA GLU A 55 8.97 -19.81 -9.43
C GLU A 55 8.59 -19.20 -8.07
N ALA A 56 8.16 -17.94 -8.06
CA ALA A 56 7.51 -17.29 -6.93
C ALA A 56 6.23 -16.60 -7.41
N PHE A 57 5.10 -16.91 -6.77
CA PHE A 57 3.80 -16.35 -7.12
C PHE A 57 2.95 -16.17 -5.86
N PRO A 58 2.22 -15.06 -5.74
CA PRO A 58 1.25 -14.86 -4.67
C PRO A 58 -0.01 -15.70 -4.89
N ALA A 59 -0.85 -15.80 -3.87
CA ALA A 59 -2.21 -16.32 -4.02
C ALA A 59 -3.06 -15.37 -4.89
N ARG A 60 -4.13 -15.89 -5.50
CA ARG A 60 -5.10 -15.06 -6.24
C ARG A 60 -5.81 -14.12 -5.27
N ASP A 61 -6.10 -12.90 -5.73
CA ASP A 61 -6.88 -11.89 -5.01
C ASP A 61 -6.31 -11.49 -3.63
N PHE A 62 -4.99 -11.49 -3.48
CA PHE A 62 -4.31 -11.06 -2.27
C PHE A 62 -3.75 -9.63 -2.40
N LYS A 63 -3.96 -8.78 -1.38
CA LYS A 63 -3.28 -7.49 -1.26
C LYS A 63 -1.92 -7.69 -0.58
N LEU A 64 -0.85 -7.35 -1.30
CA LEU A 64 0.52 -7.42 -0.81
C LEU A 64 0.98 -6.05 -0.29
N GLY A 65 1.45 -6.00 0.96
CA GLY A 65 2.13 -4.84 1.52
C GLY A 65 3.57 -5.21 1.84
N TYR A 66 4.52 -4.35 1.44
CA TYR A 66 5.94 -4.53 1.72
C TYR A 66 6.52 -3.25 2.32
N LEU A 67 7.06 -3.36 3.54
CA LEU A 67 7.74 -2.27 4.23
C LEU A 67 9.25 -2.43 4.05
N LYS A 68 9.86 -1.49 3.32
CA LYS A 68 11.31 -1.45 3.12
C LYS A 68 12.02 -1.13 4.45
N GLN A 69 13.28 -1.57 4.56
CA GLN A 69 14.12 -1.23 5.71
C GLN A 69 14.38 0.28 5.80
N GLU A 70 14.59 0.89 4.64
CA GLU A 70 14.64 2.34 4.46
C GLU A 70 13.34 2.74 3.79
N PRO A 71 12.35 3.26 4.53
CA PRO A 71 11.10 3.72 3.95
C PRO A 71 11.38 4.95 3.08
N GLU A 72 10.75 4.98 1.91
CA GLU A 72 10.76 6.14 1.02
C GLU A 72 9.61 7.05 1.46
N LEU A 73 9.96 8.22 2.00
CA LEU A 73 9.02 9.26 2.42
C LEU A 73 9.26 10.52 1.57
N ASP A 74 8.22 11.31 1.38
CA ASP A 74 8.34 12.61 0.72
C ASP A 74 8.86 13.64 1.73
N GLU A 75 10.11 14.07 1.54
CA GLU A 75 10.78 15.06 2.40
C GLU A 75 10.15 16.46 2.33
N THR A 76 9.34 16.74 1.30
CA THR A 76 8.63 18.02 1.17
C THR A 76 7.33 18.05 1.96
N LYS A 77 6.85 16.89 2.41
CA LYS A 77 5.61 16.72 3.17
C LYS A 77 5.87 16.66 4.66
N THR A 78 4.89 17.11 5.43
CA THR A 78 4.83 16.89 6.87
C THR A 78 4.65 15.41 7.19
N VAL A 79 4.86 15.05 8.47
CA VAL A 79 4.61 13.70 8.97
C VAL A 79 3.16 13.28 8.71
N LYS A 80 2.20 14.16 8.99
CA LYS A 80 0.77 13.90 8.82
C LYS A 80 0.43 13.62 7.36
N GLU A 81 0.96 14.42 6.44
CA GLU A 81 0.73 14.25 5.01
C GLU A 81 1.31 12.93 4.48
N ASN A 82 2.53 12.56 4.89
CA ASN A 82 3.11 11.25 4.55
C ASN A 82 2.26 10.07 5.05
N ILE A 83 1.67 10.19 6.24
CA ILE A 83 0.78 9.15 6.77
C ILE A 83 -0.54 9.11 6.00
N MET A 84 -1.11 10.28 5.66
CA MET A 84 -2.36 10.37 4.90
C MET A 84 -2.23 9.73 3.51
N GLU A 85 -1.08 9.83 2.85
CA GLU A 85 -0.84 9.11 1.59
C GLU A 85 -0.96 7.59 1.74
N GLY A 86 -0.57 7.06 2.90
CA GLY A 86 -0.71 5.64 3.24
C GLY A 86 -2.16 5.16 3.37
N LEU A 87 -3.14 6.06 3.48
CA LEU A 87 -4.56 5.74 3.58
C LEU A 87 -5.21 5.42 2.22
N GLY A 88 -4.49 5.63 1.12
CA GLY A 88 -4.92 5.27 -0.23
C GLY A 88 -6.24 5.93 -0.62
N ASP A 89 -7.22 5.12 -1.01
CA ASP A 89 -8.53 5.58 -1.49
C ASP A 89 -9.25 6.50 -0.50
N LEU A 90 -9.04 6.30 0.81
CA LEU A 90 -9.69 7.08 1.84
C LEU A 90 -9.23 8.54 1.85
N ASN A 91 -7.93 8.79 1.64
CA ASN A 91 -7.42 10.15 1.49
C ASN A 91 -8.00 10.83 0.25
N ASN A 92 -8.10 10.10 -0.86
CA ASN A 92 -8.70 10.62 -2.10
C ASN A 92 -10.17 11.00 -1.90
N TRP A 93 -10.94 10.17 -1.19
CA TRP A 93 -12.35 10.46 -0.88
C TRP A 93 -12.50 11.68 0.01
N LEU A 94 -11.66 11.83 1.04
CA LEU A 94 -11.69 13.02 1.92
C LEU A 94 -11.35 14.30 1.16
N GLN A 95 -10.34 14.27 0.29
CA GLN A 95 -9.99 15.40 -0.57
C GLN A 95 -11.14 15.73 -1.53
N GLU A 96 -11.67 14.72 -2.24
CA GLU A 96 -12.79 14.90 -3.17
C GLU A 96 -14.03 15.46 -2.48
N PHE A 97 -14.33 15.02 -1.25
CA PHE A 97 -15.43 15.55 -0.45
C PHE A 97 -15.24 17.04 -0.12
N ASN A 98 -14.03 17.44 0.28
CA ASN A 98 -13.71 18.84 0.58
C ASN A 98 -13.76 19.72 -0.68
N ASP A 99 -13.27 19.21 -1.81
CA ASP A 99 -13.29 19.91 -3.10
C ASP A 99 -14.74 20.14 -3.57
N ILE A 100 -15.58 19.10 -3.53
CA ILE A 100 -17.00 19.22 -3.87
C ILE A 100 -17.70 20.20 -2.93
N SER A 101 -17.42 20.15 -1.63
CA SER A 101 -18.00 21.08 -0.65
C SER A 101 -17.63 22.54 -0.96
N THR A 102 -16.42 22.77 -1.48
CA THR A 102 -15.96 24.08 -1.90
C THR A 102 -16.63 24.53 -3.20
N GLU A 103 -16.75 23.64 -4.19
CA GLU A 103 -17.40 23.93 -5.48
C GLU A 103 -18.90 24.23 -5.30
N LEU A 104 -19.57 23.56 -4.37
CA LEU A 104 -20.97 23.82 -4.02
C LEU A 104 -21.20 25.21 -3.41
N CYS A 105 -20.14 25.89 -2.92
CA CYS A 105 -20.23 27.26 -2.44
C CYS A 105 -20.14 28.32 -3.56
N ASP A 106 -19.88 27.94 -4.81
CA ASP A 106 -19.80 28.88 -5.93
C ASP A 106 -21.20 29.36 -6.37
N GLU A 107 -21.40 30.67 -6.33
CA GLU A 107 -22.67 31.33 -6.73
C GLU A 107 -22.97 31.21 -8.23
N ASN A 108 -21.99 30.89 -9.07
CA ASN A 108 -22.15 30.75 -10.53
C ASN A 108 -22.43 29.31 -10.99
N LEU A 109 -22.67 28.38 -10.05
CA LEU A 109 -22.84 26.98 -10.37
C LEU A 109 -24.19 26.72 -11.06
N SER A 110 -24.18 25.98 -12.16
CA SER A 110 -25.42 25.62 -12.85
C SER A 110 -26.22 24.60 -12.03
N PRO A 111 -27.57 24.62 -12.06
CA PRO A 111 -28.41 23.67 -11.34
C PRO A 111 -28.09 22.20 -11.65
N GLU A 112 -27.79 21.88 -12.91
CA GLU A 112 -27.41 20.51 -13.32
C GLU A 112 -26.07 20.06 -12.74
N LYS A 113 -25.10 20.97 -12.58
CA LYS A 113 -23.82 20.65 -11.95
C LYS A 113 -23.99 20.47 -10.46
N MET A 114 -24.79 21.32 -9.82
CA MET A 114 -25.10 21.23 -8.40
C MET A 114 -25.73 19.87 -8.05
N GLU A 115 -26.72 19.41 -8.80
CA GLU A 115 -27.36 18.10 -8.58
C GLU A 115 -26.36 16.94 -8.67
N LYS A 116 -25.49 16.94 -9.70
CA LYS A 116 -24.44 15.93 -9.86
C LYS A 116 -23.41 15.95 -8.73
N LEU A 117 -23.02 17.14 -8.26
CA LEU A 117 -22.07 17.28 -7.17
C LEU A 117 -22.65 16.79 -5.84
N ILE A 118 -23.92 17.07 -5.56
CA ILE A 118 -24.62 16.56 -4.38
C ILE A 118 -24.72 15.02 -4.41
N GLU A 119 -25.10 14.45 -5.56
CA GLU A 119 -25.16 12.99 -5.72
C GLU A 119 -23.77 12.36 -5.51
N ARG A 120 -22.73 12.96 -6.10
CA ARG A 120 -21.35 12.51 -5.95
C ARG A 120 -20.88 12.62 -4.49
N GLN A 121 -21.15 13.74 -3.84
CA GLN A 121 -20.82 13.97 -2.43
C GLN A 121 -21.45 12.91 -1.52
N GLY A 122 -22.73 12.58 -1.73
CA GLY A 122 -23.41 11.51 -0.99
C GLY A 122 -22.73 10.15 -1.18
N SER A 123 -22.39 9.78 -2.42
CA SER A 123 -21.72 8.50 -2.71
C SER A 123 -20.32 8.38 -2.08
N ILE A 124 -19.62 9.51 -1.91
CA ILE A 124 -18.30 9.57 -1.28
C ILE A 124 -18.46 9.52 0.23
N GLN A 125 -19.43 10.25 0.78
CA GLN A 125 -19.73 10.23 2.21
C GLN A 125 -20.00 8.81 2.71
N GLU A 126 -20.81 8.03 2.00
CA GLU A 126 -21.05 6.61 2.34
C GLU A 126 -19.76 5.79 2.37
N LYS A 127 -18.82 6.04 1.46
CA LYS A 127 -17.52 5.35 1.43
C LYS A 127 -16.60 5.77 2.56
N ILE A 128 -16.59 7.07 2.91
CA ILE A 128 -15.81 7.60 4.04
C ILE A 128 -16.34 7.01 5.34
N GLU A 129 -17.66 6.98 5.54
CA GLU A 129 -18.29 6.37 6.71
C GLU A 129 -17.99 4.88 6.81
N ALA A 130 -18.10 4.12 5.71
CA ALA A 130 -17.79 2.70 5.68
C ALA A 130 -16.30 2.38 6.00
N ALA A 131 -15.42 3.37 5.89
CA ALA A 131 -14.00 3.26 6.18
C ALA A 131 -13.58 3.93 7.50
N ASP A 132 -14.53 4.34 8.35
CA ASP A 132 -14.31 5.09 9.61
C ASP A 132 -13.46 6.35 9.40
N GLY A 133 -13.63 7.00 8.24
CA GLY A 133 -12.71 8.04 7.77
C GLY A 133 -12.80 9.35 8.54
N TRP A 134 -13.95 9.65 9.13
CA TRP A 134 -14.15 10.88 9.91
C TRP A 134 -13.36 10.91 11.23
N GLU A 135 -12.93 9.75 11.71
CA GLU A 135 -12.13 9.62 12.94
C GLU A 135 -10.62 9.64 12.67
N ILE A 136 -10.19 9.76 11.40
CA ILE A 136 -8.78 9.67 11.03
C ILE A 136 -7.93 10.68 11.79
N ASP A 137 -8.35 11.95 11.87
CA ASP A 137 -7.56 12.97 12.56
C ASP A 137 -7.31 12.60 14.03
N GLN A 138 -8.32 12.07 14.73
CA GLN A 138 -8.17 11.61 16.11
C GLN A 138 -7.23 10.40 16.22
N LYS A 139 -7.25 9.49 15.24
CA LYS A 139 -6.37 8.32 15.18
C LYS A 139 -4.91 8.70 14.86
N LEU A 140 -4.71 9.79 14.12
CA LEU A 140 -3.38 10.30 13.75
C LEU A 140 -2.72 11.10 14.87
N ASP A 141 -3.51 11.71 15.75
CA ASP A 141 -3.02 12.54 16.87
C ASP A 141 -2.70 11.72 18.15
N GLN A 142 -2.92 10.40 18.15
CA GLN A 142 -2.59 9.47 19.24
C GLN A 142 -1.22 8.79 19.05
#